data_AF-A0A6C7UT51-F1
#
_entry.id   AF-A0A6C7UT51-F1
#
_cell.length_a   1.000
_cell.length_b   1.000
_cell.length_c   1.000
_cell.angle_alpha   90.00
_cell.angle_beta   90.00
_cell.angle_gamma   90.00
#
_symmetry.space_group_name_H-M   'P 1'
#
loop_
_entity.id
_entity.type
_entity.pdbx_description
1 polymer ?
#
loop_
_entity_poly.entity_id
_entity_poly.type
_entity_poly.pdbx_seq_one_letter_code
_entity_poly.pdbx_strand_id
1 'polypeptide(L)'
;MVPININNFVIDNETYLQRVFDNTIEKLEPVFNIDIVDKDANLGLIALLLIKDNSYLEDQKIDYDENFKLSSKYDFAYILDFLIEGKNFIEDYNKRQDSTKLTPLQKQIQEKDKFINSLAQERQKTEQDYKTQIQVLNNKKNELQNKLKSPQIKKVNLELLILEQDLKIKKLEELKLKKDLGAKFIKNITINIQYPNSAVARIRNHLAYKLGQVLIINSKSILGYIRMPFILSFIKEQHKTGQVKFEKTLKENSNLALPPLESYADYKEALKEKECFTYKLGEALIKAHKNWYKGGYLKFYFKDVPRLKKKLKK
;
A
#
# COMPACT_ATOMS: atom_id res chain seq x y z
N MET A 1 28.95 -69.61 -7.12
CA MET A 1 29.70 -70.49 -6.19
C MET A 1 29.38 -71.92 -6.59
N VAL A 2 30.36 -72.68 -7.07
CA VAL A 2 30.17 -74.09 -7.47
C VAL A 2 30.00 -74.92 -6.20
N PRO A 3 29.02 -75.84 -6.11
CA PRO A 3 28.91 -76.71 -4.94
C PRO A 3 30.16 -77.62 -4.89
N ILE A 4 30.90 -77.53 -3.79
CA ILE A 4 32.04 -78.40 -3.50
C ILE A 4 31.48 -79.80 -3.28
N ASN A 5 31.94 -80.76 -4.10
CA ASN A 5 31.59 -82.17 -3.98
C ASN A 5 32.24 -82.72 -2.70
N ILE A 6 31.42 -83.01 -1.68
CA ILE A 6 31.83 -83.30 -0.29
C ILE A 6 32.40 -84.72 -0.13
N ASN A 7 32.35 -85.54 -1.18
CA ASN A 7 32.70 -86.96 -1.06
C ASN A 7 34.20 -87.27 -1.04
N ASN A 8 35.09 -86.27 -1.15
CA ASN A 8 36.56 -86.44 -1.08
C ASN A 8 37.25 -85.40 -0.17
N PHE A 9 36.63 -84.97 0.94
CA PHE A 9 37.33 -84.15 1.93
C PHE A 9 38.16 -85.05 2.86
N VAL A 10 39.47 -85.12 2.60
CA VAL A 10 40.44 -85.84 3.45
C VAL A 10 41.16 -84.80 4.28
N ILE A 11 41.10 -84.93 5.61
CA ILE A 11 41.90 -84.14 6.55
C ILE A 11 43.22 -84.88 6.72
N ASP A 12 44.31 -84.24 6.33
CA ASP A 12 45.67 -84.75 6.49
C ASP A 12 46.58 -83.76 7.24
N ASN A 13 47.85 -84.11 7.36
CA ASN A 13 48.84 -83.38 8.16
C ASN A 13 49.23 -82.04 7.53
N GLU A 14 48.74 -81.76 6.31
CA GLU A 14 48.86 -80.49 5.61
C GLU A 14 47.56 -79.66 5.64
N THR A 15 46.48 -80.20 6.23
CA THR A 15 45.19 -79.53 6.34
C THR A 15 45.17 -78.60 7.56
N TYR A 16 45.21 -77.29 7.31
CA TYR A 16 45.12 -76.25 8.35
C TYR A 16 43.75 -75.58 8.39
N LEU A 17 43.24 -75.34 9.60
CA LEU A 17 42.02 -74.56 9.85
C LEU A 17 42.35 -73.06 9.73
N GLN A 18 42.22 -72.50 8.52
CA GLN A 18 42.40 -71.08 8.31
C GLN A 18 41.14 -70.31 8.73
N ARG A 19 41.13 -69.76 9.94
CA ARG A 19 40.20 -68.67 10.29
C ARG A 19 40.83 -67.36 9.84
N VAL A 20 40.09 -66.56 9.07
CA VAL A 20 40.50 -65.20 8.71
C VAL A 20 40.39 -64.35 9.97
N PHE A 21 41.53 -63.92 10.53
CA PHE A 21 41.60 -63.14 11.76
C PHE A 21 42.08 -61.71 11.48
N ASP A 22 41.37 -60.74 12.04
CA ASP A 22 41.68 -59.31 11.93
C ASP A 22 42.69 -58.92 13.03
N ASN A 23 43.83 -58.34 12.64
CA ASN A 23 44.98 -58.10 13.51
C ASN A 23 44.84 -56.86 14.41
N THR A 24 43.62 -56.33 14.56
CA THR A 24 43.36 -55.00 15.15
C THR A 24 42.86 -55.02 16.60
N ILE A 25 42.86 -56.17 17.30
CA ILE A 25 42.32 -56.30 18.66
C ILE A 25 43.44 -56.46 19.70
N GLU A 26 43.33 -55.69 20.79
CA GLU A 26 44.32 -55.52 21.86
C GLU A 26 44.47 -56.79 22.74
N LYS A 27 45.72 -57.13 23.11
CA LYS A 27 46.06 -58.30 23.94
C LYS A 27 45.90 -57.98 25.43
N LEU A 28 45.22 -58.84 26.20
CA LEU A 28 45.19 -58.76 27.66
C LEU A 28 45.86 -59.99 28.27
N GLU A 29 46.76 -59.77 29.23
CA GLU A 29 47.28 -60.84 30.08
C GLU A 29 46.21 -61.33 31.06
N PRO A 30 46.19 -62.63 31.40
CA PRO A 30 45.20 -63.19 32.31
C PRO A 30 45.31 -62.53 33.70
N VAL A 31 44.17 -62.08 34.23
CA VAL A 31 44.06 -61.36 35.53
C VAL A 31 44.24 -62.28 36.75
N PHE A 32 44.60 -63.55 36.56
CA PHE A 32 44.74 -64.51 37.65
C PHE A 32 46.23 -64.75 37.97
N ASN A 33 46.61 -64.44 39.21
CA ASN A 33 47.94 -64.73 39.73
C ASN A 33 48.07 -66.25 39.94
N ILE A 34 48.81 -66.91 39.05
CA ILE A 34 48.92 -68.38 38.96
C ILE A 34 49.63 -68.95 40.22
N ASP A 35 50.38 -68.12 40.96
CA ASP A 35 51.18 -68.54 42.11
C ASP A 35 50.39 -68.81 43.40
N ILE A 36 49.09 -68.48 43.44
CA ILE A 36 48.28 -68.57 44.68
C ILE A 36 47.17 -69.64 44.58
N VAL A 37 46.95 -70.26 43.43
CA VAL A 37 45.81 -71.16 43.25
C VAL A 37 46.22 -72.63 43.36
N ASP A 38 45.50 -73.34 44.21
CA ASP A 38 45.60 -74.78 44.46
C ASP A 38 45.62 -75.57 43.13
N LYS A 39 46.54 -76.53 43.00
CA LYS A 39 46.78 -77.27 41.74
C LYS A 39 45.56 -78.08 41.28
N ASP A 40 44.59 -78.29 42.17
CA ASP A 40 43.35 -79.02 41.92
C ASP A 40 42.14 -78.11 41.65
N ALA A 41 42.31 -76.80 41.54
CA ALA A 41 41.24 -75.90 41.14
C ALA A 41 40.98 -76.03 39.62
N ASN A 42 39.78 -76.49 39.24
CA ASN A 42 39.27 -76.59 37.87
C ASN A 42 39.08 -75.20 37.19
N LEU A 43 40.12 -74.37 37.17
CA LEU A 43 40.12 -73.02 36.61
C LEU A 43 40.09 -73.02 35.08
N GLY A 44 40.60 -74.05 34.42
CA GLY A 44 40.62 -74.13 32.96
C GLY A 44 39.23 -74.09 32.33
N LEU A 45 38.25 -74.73 32.99
CA LEU A 45 36.88 -74.79 32.49
C LEU A 45 36.07 -73.53 32.79
N ILE A 46 36.31 -72.92 33.95
CA ILE A 46 35.71 -71.64 34.35
C ILE A 46 36.27 -70.50 33.47
N ALA A 47 37.57 -70.52 33.15
CA ALA A 47 38.19 -69.58 32.23
C ALA A 47 37.63 -69.72 30.80
N LEU A 48 37.40 -70.94 30.31
CA LEU A 48 36.80 -71.22 29.00
C LEU A 48 35.36 -70.67 28.87
N LEU A 49 34.59 -70.70 29.95
CA LEU A 49 33.18 -70.27 29.98
C LEU A 49 32.98 -68.78 30.24
N LEU A 50 33.98 -68.12 30.82
CA LEU A 50 33.95 -66.68 31.11
C LEU A 50 34.69 -65.83 30.07
N ILE A 51 35.12 -66.42 28.94
CA ILE A 51 35.64 -65.67 27.80
C ILE A 51 34.50 -64.80 27.25
N LYS A 52 34.56 -63.51 27.56
CA LYS A 52 33.68 -62.51 26.97
C LYS A 52 34.05 -62.37 25.50
N ASP A 53 33.05 -62.35 24.62
CA ASP A 53 33.17 -62.27 23.16
C ASP A 53 34.38 -61.41 22.75
N ASN A 54 35.34 -62.06 22.09
CA ASN A 54 36.55 -61.50 21.44
C ASN A 54 37.86 -61.41 22.23
N SER A 55 38.20 -62.37 23.10
CA SER A 55 39.56 -62.49 23.66
C SER A 55 40.24 -63.83 23.31
N TYR A 56 41.54 -63.78 22.96
CA TYR A 56 42.34 -64.91 22.45
C TYR A 56 43.06 -65.65 23.59
N LEU A 57 43.11 -66.98 23.50
CA LEU A 57 44.00 -67.83 24.32
C LEU A 57 45.30 -68.09 23.54
N GLU A 58 46.45 -68.08 24.21
CA GLU A 58 47.75 -68.39 23.61
C GLU A 58 47.81 -69.83 23.10
N ASP A 59 48.31 -70.01 21.88
CA ASP A 59 48.54 -71.33 21.29
C ASP A 59 49.67 -72.06 22.04
N GLN A 60 49.33 -73.03 22.88
CA GLN A 60 50.28 -74.09 23.21
C GLN A 60 50.30 -75.08 22.04
N LYS A 61 51.48 -75.27 21.42
CA LYS A 61 51.69 -76.39 20.49
C LYS A 61 51.47 -77.70 21.25
N ILE A 62 50.33 -78.34 21.01
CA ILE A 62 50.08 -79.71 21.43
C ILE A 62 50.78 -80.59 20.40
N ASP A 63 51.80 -81.34 20.83
CA ASP A 63 52.48 -82.32 20.00
C ASP A 63 51.50 -83.49 19.77
N TYR A 64 50.84 -83.49 18.61
CA TYR A 64 49.85 -84.52 18.27
C TYR A 64 50.58 -85.79 17.85
N ASP A 65 50.67 -86.76 18.75
CA ASP A 65 50.95 -88.15 18.40
C ASP A 65 49.66 -88.77 17.84
N GLU A 66 49.69 -89.23 16.58
CA GLU A 66 48.55 -89.87 15.89
C GLU A 66 48.03 -91.12 16.64
N ASN A 67 48.78 -91.63 17.63
CA ASN A 67 48.38 -92.73 18.50
C ASN A 67 47.88 -92.31 19.89
N PHE A 68 47.76 -91.00 20.17
CA PHE A 68 47.26 -90.51 21.46
C PHE A 68 45.76 -90.80 21.61
N LYS A 69 45.43 -91.95 22.20
CA LYS A 69 44.11 -92.23 22.75
C LYS A 69 44.01 -91.58 24.13
N LEU A 70 43.24 -90.49 24.21
CA LEU A 70 42.85 -89.91 25.49
C LEU A 70 42.23 -91.01 26.35
N SER A 71 42.87 -91.32 27.48
CA SER A 71 42.38 -92.34 28.40
C SER A 71 40.96 -91.97 28.83
N SER A 72 40.04 -92.93 28.82
CA SER A 72 38.64 -92.73 29.26
C SER A 72 38.52 -92.14 30.67
N LYS A 73 39.56 -92.28 31.51
CA LYS A 73 39.68 -91.62 32.82
C LYS A 73 39.69 -90.08 32.75
N TYR A 74 40.09 -89.50 31.62
CA TYR A 74 40.24 -88.05 31.39
C TYR A 74 39.38 -87.54 30.22
N ASP A 75 38.41 -88.34 29.77
CA ASP A 75 37.43 -87.93 28.76
C ASP A 75 36.32 -87.10 29.44
N PHE A 76 36.40 -85.78 29.27
CA PHE A 76 35.44 -84.83 29.81
C PHE A 76 34.38 -84.40 28.79
N ALA A 77 34.15 -85.16 27.72
CA ALA A 77 33.11 -84.86 26.73
C ALA A 77 31.72 -84.64 27.36
N TYR A 78 31.44 -85.30 28.49
CA TYR A 78 30.20 -85.11 29.26
C TYR A 78 29.99 -83.66 29.73
N ILE A 79 31.08 -82.89 29.91
CA ILE A 79 31.00 -81.47 30.27
C ILE A 79 30.56 -80.63 29.07
N LEU A 80 31.01 -80.98 27.86
CA LEU A 80 30.58 -80.28 26.63
C LEU A 80 29.07 -80.40 26.42
N ASP A 81 28.51 -81.59 26.67
CA ASP A 81 27.07 -81.83 26.58
C ASP A 81 26.30 -80.95 27.58
N PHE A 82 26.75 -80.87 28.84
CA PHE A 82 26.17 -79.98 29.86
C PHE A 82 26.22 -78.50 29.45
N LEU A 83 27.30 -78.06 28.80
CA LEU A 83 27.46 -76.68 28.33
C LEU A 83 26.57 -76.36 27.13
N ILE A 84 26.40 -77.32 26.21
CA ILE A 84 25.46 -77.21 25.09
C ILE A 84 24.03 -77.11 25.64
N GLU A 85 23.65 -77.94 26.61
CA GLU A 85 22.36 -77.86 27.29
C GLU A 85 22.14 -76.50 27.98
N GLY A 86 23.16 -76.00 28.69
CA GLY A 86 23.12 -74.67 29.33
C GLY A 86 22.91 -73.53 28.32
N LYS A 87 23.62 -73.56 27.18
CA LYS A 87 23.44 -72.60 26.09
C LYS A 87 22.01 -72.66 25.52
N ASN A 88 21.53 -73.87 25.22
CA ASN A 88 20.18 -74.08 24.69
C ASN A 88 19.11 -73.53 25.66
N PHE A 89 19.29 -73.75 26.97
CA PHE A 89 18.39 -73.22 27.99
C PHE A 89 18.37 -71.69 28.03
N ILE A 90 19.53 -71.03 27.95
CA ILE A 90 19.65 -69.56 27.93
C ILE A 90 19.01 -68.99 26.66
N GLU A 91 19.27 -69.59 25.50
CA GLU A 91 18.67 -69.16 24.23
C GLU A 91 17.14 -69.29 24.27
N ASP A 92 16.62 -70.39 24.79
CA ASP A 92 15.17 -70.60 24.93
C ASP A 92 14.54 -69.65 25.96
N TYR A 93 15.24 -69.34 27.07
CA TYR A 93 14.80 -68.33 28.01
C TYR A 93 14.74 -66.94 27.37
N ASN A 94 15.77 -66.55 26.61
CA ASN A 94 15.83 -65.27 25.91
C ASN A 94 14.73 -65.17 24.85
N LYS A 95 14.52 -66.20 24.02
CA LYS A 95 13.42 -66.26 23.04
C LYS A 95 12.05 -66.02 23.69
N ARG A 96 11.83 -66.59 24.88
CA ARG A 96 10.58 -66.38 25.64
C ARG A 96 10.47 -64.93 26.16
N GLN A 97 11.54 -64.39 26.73
CA GLN A 97 11.55 -63.06 27.33
C GLN A 97 11.51 -61.92 26.29
N ASP A 98 12.05 -62.12 25.09
CA ASP A 98 12.08 -61.09 24.04
C ASP A 98 10.66 -60.68 23.61
N SER A 99 9.75 -61.64 23.46
CA SER A 99 8.34 -61.37 23.18
C SER A 99 7.69 -60.52 24.29
N THR A 100 7.96 -60.85 25.56
CA THR A 100 7.43 -60.10 26.71
C THR A 100 7.99 -58.67 26.78
N LYS A 101 9.29 -58.50 26.50
CA LYS A 101 9.95 -57.18 26.46
C LYS A 101 9.48 -56.32 25.29
N LEU A 102 9.15 -56.93 24.14
CA LEU A 102 8.72 -56.23 22.93
C LEU A 102 7.24 -55.82 22.93
N THR A 103 6.39 -56.60 23.62
CA THR A 103 4.94 -56.34 23.75
C THR A 103 4.56 -54.90 24.14
N PRO A 104 5.16 -54.27 25.18
CA PRO A 104 4.83 -52.88 25.53
C PRO A 104 5.19 -51.89 24.43
N LEU A 105 6.32 -52.10 23.72
CA LEU A 105 6.73 -51.25 22.60
C LEU A 105 5.74 -51.37 21.43
N GLN A 106 5.29 -52.59 21.13
CA GLN A 106 4.29 -52.83 20.08
C GLN A 106 2.95 -52.18 20.40
N LYS A 107 2.50 -52.23 21.66
CA LYS A 107 1.27 -51.52 22.09
C LYS A 107 1.39 -50.00 21.91
N GLN A 108 2.53 -49.41 22.29
CA GLN A 108 2.76 -47.98 22.08
C GLN A 108 2.77 -47.59 20.61
N ILE A 109 3.34 -48.42 19.73
CA ILE A 109 3.31 -48.21 18.27
C ILE A 109 1.86 -48.24 17.77
N GLN A 110 1.08 -49.26 18.15
CA GLN A 110 -0.32 -49.37 17.75
C GLN A 110 -1.19 -48.19 18.21
N GLU A 111 -0.96 -47.66 19.42
CA GLU A 111 -1.66 -46.48 19.93
C GLU A 111 -1.28 -45.22 19.15
N LYS A 112 0.02 -45.02 18.87
CA LYS A 112 0.50 -43.92 18.03
C LYS A 112 -0.06 -43.98 16.62
N ASP A 113 -0.13 -45.17 16.02
CA ASP A 113 -0.70 -45.34 14.68
C ASP A 113 -2.19 -44.98 14.64
N LYS A 114 -2.97 -45.38 15.66
CA LYS A 114 -4.37 -44.97 15.80
C LYS A 114 -4.50 -43.45 15.88
N PHE A 115 -3.65 -42.80 16.67
CA PHE A 115 -3.66 -41.35 16.82
C PHE A 115 -3.28 -40.62 15.51
N ILE A 116 -2.23 -41.09 14.83
CA ILE A 116 -1.82 -40.55 13.52
C ILE A 116 -2.96 -40.67 12.51
N ASN A 117 -3.64 -41.83 12.46
CA ASN A 117 -4.76 -42.05 11.56
C ASN A 117 -5.94 -41.11 11.88
N SER A 118 -6.25 -40.88 13.16
CA SER A 118 -7.30 -39.90 13.53
C SER A 118 -6.94 -38.47 13.12
N LEU A 119 -5.69 -38.05 13.32
CA LEU A 119 -5.23 -36.72 12.91
C LEU A 119 -5.24 -36.56 11.39
N ALA A 120 -4.88 -37.61 10.64
CA ALA A 120 -4.93 -37.60 9.19
C ALA A 120 -6.36 -37.41 8.67
N GLN A 121 -7.34 -38.11 9.26
CA GLN A 121 -8.75 -37.96 8.91
C GLN A 121 -9.28 -36.55 9.21
N GLU A 122 -8.92 -36.00 10.37
CA GLU A 122 -9.33 -34.63 10.74
C GLU A 122 -8.73 -33.60 9.77
N ARG A 123 -7.44 -33.72 9.44
CA ARG A 123 -6.78 -32.86 8.45
C ARG A 123 -7.48 -32.92 7.09
N GLN A 124 -7.81 -34.12 6.62
CA GLN A 124 -8.51 -34.31 5.34
C GLN A 124 -9.89 -33.66 5.34
N LYS A 125 -10.65 -33.79 6.44
CA LYS A 125 -11.96 -33.17 6.60
C LYS A 125 -11.85 -31.64 6.54
N THR A 126 -10.88 -31.07 7.25
CA THR A 126 -10.62 -29.63 7.29
C THR A 126 -10.19 -29.10 5.92
N GLU A 127 -9.31 -29.81 5.21
CA GLU A 127 -8.90 -29.43 3.85
C GLU A 127 -10.08 -29.43 2.87
N GLN A 128 -10.96 -30.42 2.97
CA GLN A 128 -12.16 -30.50 2.15
C GLN A 128 -13.15 -29.36 2.46
N ASP A 129 -13.28 -28.98 3.74
CA ASP A 129 -14.11 -27.84 4.15
C ASP A 129 -13.57 -26.53 3.56
N TYR A 130 -12.26 -26.26 3.70
CA TYR A 130 -11.63 -25.08 3.10
C TYR A 130 -11.80 -25.04 1.58
N LYS A 131 -11.65 -26.18 0.90
CA LYS A 131 -11.88 -26.27 -0.55
C LYS A 131 -13.32 -25.90 -0.93
N THR A 132 -14.29 -26.36 -0.13
CA THR A 132 -15.71 -26.04 -0.32
C THR A 132 -15.96 -24.55 -0.12
N GLN A 133 -15.41 -23.95 0.94
CA GLN A 133 -15.51 -22.51 1.21
C GLN A 133 -14.90 -21.66 0.07
N ILE A 134 -13.71 -22.03 -0.42
CA ILE A 134 -13.06 -21.36 -1.56
C ILE A 134 -13.93 -21.43 -2.81
N GLN A 135 -14.56 -22.57 -3.08
CA GLN A 135 -15.46 -22.72 -4.23
C GLN A 135 -16.68 -21.81 -4.12
N VAL A 136 -17.31 -21.72 -2.95
CA VAL A 136 -18.45 -20.81 -2.70
C VAL A 136 -18.05 -19.36 -2.92
N LEU A 137 -16.90 -18.94 -2.38
CA LEU A 137 -16.38 -17.58 -2.55
C LEU A 137 -16.11 -17.25 -4.02
N ASN A 138 -15.51 -18.17 -4.77
CA ASN A 138 -15.24 -17.99 -6.20
C ASN A 138 -16.53 -17.86 -7.02
N ASN A 139 -17.54 -18.69 -6.73
CA ASN A 139 -18.85 -18.59 -7.38
C ASN A 139 -19.49 -17.22 -7.09
N LYS A 140 -19.41 -16.74 -5.84
CA LYS A 140 -19.96 -15.44 -5.47
C LYS A 140 -19.25 -14.28 -6.17
N LYS A 141 -17.92 -14.36 -6.28
CA LYS A 141 -17.10 -13.40 -7.01
C LYS A 141 -17.52 -13.32 -8.47
N ASN A 142 -17.73 -14.47 -9.12
CA ASN A 142 -18.16 -14.52 -10.52
C ASN A 142 -19.58 -13.93 -10.70
N GLU A 143 -20.50 -14.22 -9.78
CA GLU A 143 -21.85 -13.64 -9.79
C GLU A 143 -21.80 -12.10 -9.72
N LEU A 144 -20.99 -11.55 -8.81
CA LEU A 144 -20.81 -10.11 -8.65
C LEU A 144 -20.14 -9.46 -9.87
N GLN A 145 -19.14 -10.11 -10.46
CA GLN A 145 -18.50 -9.61 -11.67
C GLN A 145 -19.47 -9.57 -12.86
N ASN A 146 -20.34 -10.56 -13.00
CA ASN A 146 -21.35 -10.59 -14.03
C ASN A 146 -22.42 -9.51 -13.80
N LYS A 147 -22.83 -9.28 -12.55
CA LYS A 147 -23.70 -8.16 -12.18
C LYS A 147 -23.06 -6.81 -12.51
N LEU A 148 -21.77 -6.62 -12.20
CA LEU A 148 -21.02 -5.39 -12.50
C LEU A 148 -20.92 -5.12 -14.01
N LYS A 149 -20.73 -6.17 -14.81
CA LYS A 149 -20.66 -6.08 -16.28
C LYS A 149 -22.04 -5.96 -16.94
N SER A 150 -23.12 -6.10 -16.18
CA SER A 150 -24.49 -6.05 -16.71
C SER A 150 -24.73 -4.78 -17.54
N PRO A 151 -25.50 -4.88 -18.64
CA PRO A 151 -25.86 -3.72 -19.45
C PRO A 151 -26.52 -2.60 -18.65
N GLN A 152 -27.26 -2.94 -17.57
CA GLN A 152 -27.93 -1.95 -16.73
C GLN A 152 -26.96 -1.00 -16.03
N ILE A 153 -25.87 -1.50 -15.45
CA ILE A 153 -24.88 -0.63 -14.76
C ILE A 153 -24.14 0.25 -15.77
N LYS A 154 -23.79 -0.29 -16.94
CA LYS A 154 -23.20 0.51 -18.02
C LYS A 154 -24.14 1.62 -18.49
N LYS A 155 -25.44 1.32 -18.62
CA LYS A 155 -26.47 2.31 -18.99
C LYS A 155 -26.59 3.41 -17.94
N VAL A 156 -26.69 3.07 -16.66
CA VAL A 156 -26.75 4.04 -15.56
C VAL A 156 -25.51 4.93 -15.54
N ASN A 157 -24.31 4.36 -15.74
CA ASN A 157 -23.08 5.15 -15.79
C ASN A 157 -23.04 6.12 -16.97
N LEU A 158 -23.54 5.70 -18.15
CA LEU A 158 -23.66 6.58 -19.31
C LEU A 158 -24.67 7.70 -19.08
N GLU A 159 -25.82 7.41 -18.45
CA GLU A 159 -26.83 8.41 -18.09
C GLU A 159 -26.27 9.45 -17.12
N LEU A 160 -25.52 9.04 -16.10
CA LEU A 160 -24.83 9.96 -15.19
C LEU A 160 -23.84 10.87 -15.93
N LEU A 161 -23.08 10.31 -16.86
CA LEU A 161 -22.07 11.04 -17.62
C LEU A 161 -22.71 12.07 -18.57
N ILE A 162 -23.86 11.74 -19.17
CA ILE A 162 -24.67 12.69 -19.95
C ILE A 162 -25.17 13.83 -19.05
N LEU A 163 -25.70 13.51 -17.87
CA LEU A 163 -26.22 14.50 -16.94
C LEU A 163 -25.12 15.48 -16.45
N GLU A 164 -23.91 14.98 -16.20
CA GLU A 164 -22.76 15.82 -15.86
C GLU A 164 -22.36 16.78 -17.00
N GLN A 165 -22.40 16.31 -18.25
CA GLN A 165 -22.13 17.15 -19.41
C GLN A 165 -23.21 18.23 -19.57
N ASP A 166 -24.48 17.89 -19.40
CA ASP A 166 -25.60 18.84 -19.45
C ASP A 166 -25.45 19.94 -18.39
N LEU A 167 -25.03 19.59 -17.17
CA LEU A 167 -24.76 20.57 -16.12
C LEU A 167 -23.62 21.52 -16.51
N LYS A 168 -22.58 21.04 -17.20
CA LYS A 168 -21.49 21.90 -17.70
C LYS A 168 -21.99 22.84 -18.80
N ILE A 169 -22.78 22.35 -19.74
CA ILE A 169 -23.35 23.14 -20.83
C ILE A 169 -24.21 24.28 -20.26
N LYS A 170 -25.13 23.97 -19.34
CA LYS A 170 -25.99 24.98 -18.70
C LYS A 170 -25.20 26.07 -17.98
N LYS A 171 -24.10 25.72 -17.28
CA LYS A 171 -23.20 26.70 -16.65
C LYS A 171 -22.52 27.61 -17.69
N LEU A 172 -22.10 27.05 -18.83
CA LEU A 172 -21.49 27.84 -19.91
C LEU A 172 -22.51 28.78 -20.56
N GLU A 173 -23.75 28.34 -20.74
CA GLU A 173 -24.84 29.19 -21.23
C GLU A 173 -25.14 30.34 -20.28
N GLU A 174 -25.17 30.08 -18.98
CA GLU A 174 -25.34 31.14 -17.96
C GLU A 174 -24.23 32.19 -18.04
N LEU A 175 -22.97 31.77 -18.21
CA LEU A 175 -21.84 32.69 -18.36
C LEU A 175 -21.92 33.51 -19.66
N LYS A 176 -22.31 32.88 -20.77
CA LYS A 176 -22.55 33.59 -22.04
C LYS A 176 -23.64 34.63 -21.88
N LEU A 177 -24.76 34.26 -21.27
CA LEU A 177 -25.90 35.15 -21.03
C LEU A 177 -25.50 36.35 -20.16
N LYS A 178 -24.78 36.12 -19.06
CA LYS A 178 -24.24 37.19 -18.19
C LYS A 178 -23.36 38.17 -18.98
N LYS A 179 -22.47 37.65 -19.83
CA LYS A 179 -21.59 38.47 -20.69
C LYS A 179 -22.39 39.29 -21.69
N ASP A 180 -23.40 38.70 -22.34
CA ASP A 180 -24.23 39.36 -23.33
C ASP A 180 -25.12 40.44 -22.70
N LEU A 181 -25.69 40.19 -21.52
CA LEU A 181 -26.41 41.20 -20.73
C LEU A 181 -25.49 42.35 -20.34
N GLY A 182 -24.27 42.05 -19.88
CA GLY A 182 -23.24 43.06 -19.60
C GLY A 182 -22.93 43.89 -20.84
N ALA A 183 -22.69 43.26 -21.99
CA ALA A 183 -22.39 43.95 -23.25
C ALA A 183 -23.56 44.83 -23.73
N LYS A 184 -24.80 44.34 -23.64
CA LYS A 184 -26.01 45.12 -23.96
C LYS A 184 -26.19 46.32 -23.04
N PHE A 185 -25.94 46.15 -21.74
CA PHE A 185 -25.99 47.22 -20.76
C PHE A 185 -24.95 48.31 -21.06
N ILE A 186 -23.72 47.92 -21.40
CA ILE A 186 -22.63 48.86 -21.76
C ILE A 186 -22.96 49.59 -23.07
N LYS A 187 -23.47 48.90 -24.09
CA LYS A 187 -23.88 49.50 -25.37
C LYS A 187 -24.95 50.59 -25.18
N ASN A 188 -25.88 50.38 -24.25
CA ASN A 188 -26.93 51.36 -23.96
C ASN A 188 -26.43 52.58 -23.16
N ILE A 189 -25.24 52.50 -22.56
CA ILE A 189 -24.66 53.60 -21.77
C ILE A 189 -23.82 54.56 -22.63
N THR A 190 -23.48 54.21 -23.88
CA THR A 190 -22.62 54.97 -24.84
C THR A 190 -22.35 56.41 -24.40
N ILE A 191 -21.33 56.59 -23.57
CA ILE A 191 -20.74 57.89 -23.28
C ILE A 191 -19.69 58.06 -24.37
N ASN A 192 -19.88 59.02 -25.26
CA ASN A 192 -18.92 59.32 -26.32
C ASN A 192 -17.62 59.85 -25.66
N ILE A 193 -16.65 58.96 -25.45
CA ILE A 193 -15.34 59.32 -24.88
C ILE A 193 -14.53 59.93 -26.01
N GLN A 194 -14.56 61.26 -26.09
CA GLN A 194 -13.73 62.02 -27.02
C GLN A 194 -12.27 61.95 -26.56
N TYR A 195 -11.34 61.71 -27.51
CA TYR A 195 -9.91 61.68 -27.25
C TYR A 195 -9.44 63.00 -26.60
N PRO A 196 -8.52 62.98 -25.63
CA PRO A 196 -8.12 64.16 -24.83
C PRO A 196 -7.16 65.10 -25.59
N ASN A 197 -7.49 65.43 -26.84
CA ASN A 197 -6.68 66.31 -27.68
C ASN A 197 -7.02 67.79 -27.44
N SER A 198 -7.93 68.09 -26.50
CA SER A 198 -8.39 69.44 -26.17
C SER A 198 -8.65 69.59 -24.66
N ALA A 199 -8.56 70.80 -24.10
CA ALA A 199 -8.87 71.06 -22.70
C ALA A 199 -10.35 70.80 -22.38
N VAL A 200 -11.27 71.11 -23.30
CA VAL A 200 -12.69 70.80 -23.17
C VAL A 200 -12.91 69.29 -23.07
N ALA A 201 -12.26 68.49 -23.93
CA ALA A 201 -12.35 67.03 -23.89
C ALA A 201 -11.83 66.45 -22.57
N ARG A 202 -10.78 67.04 -21.99
CA ARG A 202 -10.25 66.66 -20.67
C ARG A 202 -11.25 66.95 -19.55
N ILE A 203 -11.93 68.11 -19.57
CA ILE A 203 -13.00 68.44 -18.62
C ILE A 203 -14.18 67.48 -18.77
N ARG A 204 -14.58 67.15 -20.01
CA ARG A 204 -15.64 66.17 -20.27
C ARG A 204 -15.27 64.75 -19.85
N ASN A 205 -13.98 64.43 -19.88
CA ASN A 205 -13.48 63.13 -19.43
C ASN A 205 -13.44 62.97 -17.90
N HIS A 206 -13.53 64.08 -17.16
CA HIS A 206 -13.55 64.07 -15.71
C HIS A 206 -14.75 63.31 -15.16
N LEU A 207 -14.54 62.58 -14.04
CA LEU A 207 -15.57 61.78 -13.39
C LEU A 207 -16.85 62.58 -13.11
N ALA A 208 -16.72 63.83 -12.63
CA ALA A 208 -17.88 64.67 -12.35
C ALA A 208 -18.76 64.88 -13.59
N TYR A 209 -18.15 65.18 -14.75
CA TYR A 209 -18.90 65.38 -15.99
C TYR A 209 -19.62 64.11 -16.43
N LYS A 210 -18.93 62.95 -16.38
CA LYS A 210 -19.51 61.64 -16.74
C LYS A 210 -20.70 61.27 -15.85
N LEU A 211 -20.56 61.46 -14.53
CA LEU A 211 -21.64 61.21 -13.58
C LEU A 211 -22.82 62.16 -13.79
N GLY A 212 -22.55 63.44 -14.04
CA GLY A 212 -23.57 64.44 -14.34
C GLY A 212 -24.35 64.14 -15.61
N GLN A 213 -23.68 63.71 -16.69
CA GLN A 213 -24.33 63.28 -17.92
C GLN A 213 -25.26 62.09 -17.67
N VAL A 214 -24.78 61.05 -16.97
CA VAL A 214 -25.56 59.86 -16.64
C VAL A 214 -26.80 60.22 -15.82
N LEU A 215 -26.66 61.11 -14.84
CA LEU A 215 -27.79 61.62 -14.05
C LEU A 215 -28.85 62.28 -14.93
N ILE A 216 -28.46 63.13 -15.89
CA ILE A 216 -29.41 63.83 -16.76
C ILE A 216 -30.11 62.86 -17.71
N ILE A 217 -29.38 61.93 -18.31
CA ILE A 217 -29.92 60.98 -19.30
C ILE A 217 -30.91 60.01 -18.65
N ASN A 218 -30.55 59.44 -17.49
CA ASN A 218 -31.35 58.39 -16.87
C ASN A 218 -32.45 58.90 -15.91
N SER A 219 -32.43 60.18 -15.55
CA SER A 219 -33.48 60.79 -14.70
C SER A 219 -34.80 61.07 -15.42
N LYS A 220 -34.90 60.78 -16.73
CA LYS A 220 -36.11 61.02 -17.54
C LYS A 220 -37.14 59.88 -17.47
N SER A 221 -36.82 58.76 -16.83
CA SER A 221 -37.71 57.58 -16.75
C SER A 221 -37.61 56.92 -15.37
N ILE A 222 -38.73 56.36 -14.88
CA ILE A 222 -38.80 55.59 -13.62
C ILE A 222 -37.81 54.41 -13.68
N LEU A 223 -37.78 53.70 -14.81
CA LEU A 223 -36.86 52.58 -15.03
C LEU A 223 -35.39 53.04 -15.01
N GLY A 224 -35.13 54.27 -15.46
CA GLY A 224 -33.83 54.91 -15.39
C GLY A 224 -33.40 55.15 -13.94
N TYR A 225 -34.28 55.71 -13.10
CA TYR A 225 -34.03 55.89 -11.66
C TYR A 225 -33.72 54.58 -10.93
N ILE A 226 -34.42 53.48 -11.23
CA ILE A 226 -34.16 52.17 -10.62
C ILE A 226 -32.76 51.64 -11.01
N ARG A 227 -32.33 51.89 -12.25
CA ARG A 227 -31.01 51.47 -12.76
C ARG A 227 -29.86 52.39 -12.32
N MET A 228 -30.15 53.60 -11.84
CA MET A 228 -29.15 54.62 -11.50
C MET A 228 -28.03 54.15 -10.57
N PRO A 229 -28.28 53.44 -9.46
CA PRO A 229 -27.22 53.01 -8.56
C PRO A 229 -26.17 52.13 -9.26
N PHE A 230 -26.64 51.21 -10.11
CA PHE A 230 -25.79 50.30 -10.87
C PHE A 230 -24.97 51.02 -11.94
N ILE A 231 -25.59 51.93 -12.69
CA ILE A 231 -24.91 52.70 -13.74
C ILE A 231 -23.84 53.62 -13.13
N LEU A 232 -24.16 54.33 -12.04
CA LEU A 232 -23.20 55.20 -11.36
C LEU A 232 -21.99 54.42 -10.82
N SER A 233 -22.23 53.23 -10.26
CA SER A 233 -21.16 52.34 -9.81
C SER A 233 -20.26 51.90 -10.97
N PHE A 234 -20.88 51.47 -12.08
CA PHE A 234 -20.17 51.04 -13.28
C PHE A 234 -19.28 52.15 -13.89
N ILE A 235 -19.80 53.39 -13.99
CA ILE A 235 -19.02 54.53 -14.51
C ILE A 235 -17.84 54.88 -13.62
N LYS A 236 -18.02 54.83 -12.29
CA LYS A 236 -16.94 55.05 -11.33
C LYS A 236 -15.82 54.03 -11.51
N GLU A 237 -16.18 52.76 -11.64
CA GLU A 237 -15.22 51.66 -11.82
C GLU A 237 -14.49 51.76 -13.17
N GLN A 238 -15.22 52.00 -14.26
CA GLN A 238 -14.63 52.21 -15.58
C GLN A 238 -13.65 53.39 -15.60
N HIS A 239 -14.00 54.51 -14.96
CA HIS A 239 -13.10 55.67 -14.86
C HIS A 239 -11.83 55.33 -14.08
N LYS A 240 -11.93 54.59 -12.97
CA LYS A 240 -10.77 54.15 -12.18
C LYS A 240 -9.87 53.22 -13.00
N THR A 241 -10.45 52.23 -13.68
CA THR A 241 -9.70 51.30 -14.54
C THR A 241 -9.02 52.02 -15.70
N GLY A 242 -9.68 53.02 -16.29
CA GLY A 242 -9.11 53.87 -17.33
C GLY A 242 -7.90 54.69 -16.84
N GLN A 243 -7.98 55.26 -15.63
CA GLN A 243 -6.85 55.97 -15.01
C GLN A 243 -5.65 55.06 -14.77
N VAL A 244 -5.88 53.87 -14.22
CA VAL A 244 -4.82 52.87 -13.98
C VAL A 244 -4.14 52.44 -15.29
N LYS A 245 -4.91 52.23 -16.36
CA LYS A 245 -4.35 51.93 -17.69
C LYS A 245 -3.50 53.07 -18.22
N PHE A 246 -3.99 54.31 -18.14
CA PHE A 246 -3.25 55.49 -18.58
C PHE A 246 -1.94 55.68 -17.81
N GLU A 247 -1.97 55.53 -16.48
CA GLU A 247 -0.77 55.57 -15.64
C GLU A 247 0.24 54.47 -16.02
N LYS A 248 -0.24 53.26 -16.32
CA LYS A 248 0.63 52.15 -16.75
C LYS A 248 1.27 52.45 -18.10
N THR A 249 0.49 52.94 -19.08
CA THR A 249 1.00 53.33 -20.40
C THR A 249 1.99 54.50 -20.32
N LEU A 250 1.79 55.43 -19.39
CA LEU A 250 2.71 56.55 -19.15
C LEU A 250 4.05 56.09 -18.54
N LYS A 251 4.03 55.05 -17.69
CA LYS A 251 5.24 54.41 -17.18
C LYS A 251 6.01 53.66 -18.27
N GLU A 252 5.30 53.05 -19.21
CA GLU A 252 5.88 52.32 -20.35
C GLU A 252 6.40 53.27 -21.44
N ASN A 253 5.76 54.42 -21.64
CA ASN A 253 6.11 55.42 -22.65
C ASN A 253 5.93 56.86 -22.11
N SER A 254 7.01 57.45 -21.61
CA SER A 254 6.98 58.79 -20.99
C SER A 254 6.61 59.93 -21.96
N ASN A 255 6.76 59.72 -23.27
CA ASN A 255 6.41 60.67 -24.32
C ASN A 255 4.88 60.87 -24.50
N LEU A 256 4.05 60.06 -23.84
CA LEU A 256 2.58 60.16 -23.89
C LEU A 256 2.01 61.07 -22.79
N ALA A 257 2.87 61.81 -22.08
CA ALA A 257 2.45 62.75 -21.06
C ALA A 257 1.57 63.87 -21.66
N LEU A 258 0.37 64.04 -21.12
CA LEU A 258 -0.51 65.14 -21.52
C LEU A 258 0.03 66.46 -20.97
N PRO A 259 0.10 67.53 -21.77
CA PRO A 259 0.57 68.82 -21.28
C PRO A 259 -0.42 69.43 -20.25
N PRO A 260 -0.02 70.49 -19.52
CA PRO A 260 -0.90 71.18 -18.56
C PRO A 260 -2.23 71.62 -19.20
N LEU A 261 -3.30 71.78 -18.42
CA LEU A 261 -4.61 72.11 -18.99
C LEU A 261 -4.61 73.50 -19.64
N GLU A 262 -3.80 74.41 -19.11
CA GLU A 262 -3.62 75.80 -19.50
C GLU A 262 -2.91 75.97 -20.84
N SER A 263 -2.15 74.97 -21.28
CA SER A 263 -1.37 75.04 -22.52
C SER A 263 -2.20 74.76 -23.78
N TYR A 264 -3.47 74.39 -23.63
CA TYR A 264 -4.35 74.10 -24.75
C TYR A 264 -5.04 75.38 -25.24
N ALA A 265 -5.21 75.51 -26.56
CA ALA A 265 -5.84 76.67 -27.19
C ALA A 265 -7.29 76.92 -26.71
N ASP A 266 -8.02 75.85 -26.36
CA ASP A 266 -9.42 75.88 -25.90
C ASP A 266 -9.58 76.01 -24.37
N TYR A 267 -8.53 76.39 -23.63
CA TYR A 267 -8.57 76.49 -22.17
C TYR A 267 -9.71 77.40 -21.65
N LYS A 268 -9.93 78.56 -22.28
CA LYS A 268 -11.03 79.47 -21.90
C LYS A 268 -12.41 78.82 -22.05
N GLU A 269 -12.59 77.94 -23.03
CA GLU A 269 -13.83 77.19 -23.24
C GLU A 269 -13.97 76.06 -22.23
N ALA A 270 -12.86 75.40 -21.88
CA ALA A 270 -12.83 74.37 -20.85
C ALA A 270 -13.25 74.89 -19.47
N LEU A 271 -12.87 76.14 -19.13
CA LEU A 271 -13.34 76.81 -17.92
C LEU A 271 -14.86 76.98 -17.91
N LYS A 272 -15.46 77.42 -19.02
CA LYS A 272 -16.93 77.51 -19.16
C LYS A 272 -17.59 76.13 -19.06
N GLU A 273 -17.00 75.10 -19.67
CA GLU A 273 -17.50 73.72 -19.58
C GLU A 273 -17.46 73.19 -18.13
N LYS A 274 -16.47 73.57 -17.33
CA LYS A 274 -16.39 73.21 -15.90
C LYS A 274 -17.48 73.89 -15.05
N GLU A 275 -18.04 75.00 -15.53
CA GLU A 275 -19.14 75.71 -14.89
C GLU A 275 -20.52 75.22 -15.35
N CYS A 276 -20.58 74.38 -16.39
CA CYS A 276 -21.85 73.88 -16.90
C CYS A 276 -22.63 73.08 -15.85
N PHE A 277 -23.95 73.06 -16.01
CA PHE A 277 -24.86 72.35 -15.09
C PHE A 277 -24.50 70.87 -14.96
N THR A 278 -24.17 70.20 -16.07
CA THR A 278 -23.76 68.79 -16.09
C THR A 278 -22.57 68.53 -15.17
N TYR A 279 -21.52 69.33 -15.28
CA TYR A 279 -20.32 69.20 -14.46
C TYR A 279 -20.64 69.47 -12.98
N LYS A 280 -21.35 70.56 -12.69
CA LYS A 280 -21.73 70.96 -11.32
C LYS A 280 -22.67 69.94 -10.65
N LEU A 281 -23.54 69.31 -11.42
CA LEU A 281 -24.44 68.26 -10.95
C LEU A 281 -23.65 67.02 -10.50
N GLY A 282 -22.68 66.58 -11.29
CA GLY A 282 -21.81 65.48 -10.90
C GLY A 282 -20.85 65.81 -9.75
N GLU A 283 -20.35 67.05 -9.66
CA GLU A 283 -19.58 67.51 -8.50
C GLU A 283 -20.41 67.44 -7.21
N ALA A 284 -21.67 67.89 -7.29
CA ALA A 284 -22.59 67.81 -6.16
C ALA A 284 -22.89 66.35 -5.77
N LEU A 285 -23.01 65.43 -6.73
CA LEU A 285 -23.16 64.00 -6.46
C LEU A 285 -21.93 63.42 -5.75
N ILE A 286 -20.72 63.77 -6.21
CA ILE A 286 -19.47 63.32 -5.55
C ILE A 286 -19.39 63.85 -4.12
N LYS A 287 -19.76 65.11 -3.89
CA LYS A 287 -19.84 65.69 -2.53
C LYS A 287 -20.88 65.01 -1.65
N ALA A 288 -22.01 64.63 -2.23
CA ALA A 288 -23.06 63.86 -1.56
C ALA A 288 -22.56 62.48 -1.14
N HIS A 289 -21.88 61.78 -2.04
CA HIS A 289 -21.28 60.46 -1.78
C HIS A 289 -20.23 60.53 -0.67
N LYS A 290 -19.37 61.55 -0.65
CA LYS A 290 -18.38 61.74 0.44
C LYS A 290 -19.03 61.99 1.81
N ASN A 291 -20.21 62.62 1.83
CA ASN A 291 -20.95 62.95 3.05
C ASN A 291 -22.21 62.10 3.22
N TRP A 292 -22.21 60.88 2.67
CA TRP A 292 -23.42 60.04 2.64
C TRP A 292 -23.95 59.78 4.06
N TYR A 293 -23.05 59.54 5.02
CA TYR A 293 -23.33 59.31 6.44
C TYR A 293 -23.93 60.53 7.19
N LYS A 294 -23.83 61.74 6.62
CA LYS A 294 -24.47 62.97 7.13
C LYS A 294 -25.75 63.32 6.37
N GLY A 295 -26.35 62.35 5.67
CA GLY A 295 -27.52 62.59 4.81
C GLY A 295 -27.19 63.36 3.53
N GLY A 296 -25.95 63.26 3.03
CA GLY A 296 -25.48 64.00 1.86
C GLY A 296 -26.35 63.80 0.61
N TYR A 297 -26.93 62.61 0.42
CA TYR A 297 -27.85 62.34 -0.68
C TYR A 297 -29.21 63.02 -0.54
N LEU A 298 -29.78 63.09 0.68
CA LEU A 298 -31.01 63.86 0.93
C LEU A 298 -30.78 65.33 0.57
N LYS A 299 -29.68 65.91 1.07
CA LYS A 299 -29.28 67.28 0.74
C LYS A 299 -29.10 67.48 -0.76
N PHE A 300 -28.48 66.52 -1.45
CA PHE A 300 -28.28 66.57 -2.88
C PHE A 300 -29.60 66.66 -3.65
N TYR A 301 -30.53 65.73 -3.41
CA TYR A 301 -31.81 65.67 -4.12
C TYR A 301 -32.72 66.86 -3.81
N PHE A 302 -32.86 67.23 -2.53
CA PHE A 302 -33.84 68.24 -2.12
C PHE A 302 -33.31 69.68 -2.12
N LYS A 303 -31.99 69.90 -2.08
CA LYS A 303 -31.39 71.24 -1.97
C LYS A 303 -30.46 71.58 -3.14
N ASP A 304 -29.47 70.73 -3.43
CA ASP A 304 -28.44 71.06 -4.40
C ASP A 304 -28.94 70.98 -5.85
N VAL A 305 -29.70 69.93 -6.21
CA VAL A 305 -30.28 69.81 -7.56
C VAL A 305 -31.23 70.96 -7.90
N PRO A 306 -32.22 71.33 -7.06
CA PRO A 306 -33.10 72.48 -7.33
C PRO A 306 -32.32 73.80 -7.42
N ARG A 307 -31.30 74.00 -6.57
CA ARG A 307 -30.45 75.20 -6.59
C ARG A 307 -29.67 75.31 -7.89
N LEU A 308 -29.08 74.22 -8.37
CA LEU A 308 -28.35 74.19 -9.64
C LEU A 308 -29.29 74.46 -10.83
N LYS A 309 -30.51 73.93 -10.82
CA LYS A 309 -31.52 74.23 -11.85
C LYS A 309 -31.93 75.71 -11.87
N LYS A 310 -32.05 76.35 -10.70
CA LYS A 310 -32.36 77.79 -10.61
C LYS A 310 -31.24 78.67 -11.16
N LYS A 311 -29.97 78.28 -10.96
CA LYS A 311 -28.81 79.00 -11.51
C LYS A 311 -28.70 78.92 -13.04
N LEU A 312 -29.23 77.87 -13.66
CA LEU A 312 -29.27 77.72 -15.11
C LEU A 312 -30.33 78.62 -15.78
N LYS A 313 -31.39 78.99 -15.03
CA LYS A 313 -32.49 79.83 -15.53
C LYS A 313 -32.25 81.35 -15.38
N LYS A 314 -31.12 81.74 -14.80
CA LYS A 314 -30.67 83.13 -14.66
C LYS A 314 -29.64 83.44 -15.73
#